data_AF-A0A6L6QN92-F1
#
_entry.id   AF-A0A6L6QN92-F1
#
_cell.length_a   1.000
_cell.length_b   1.000
_cell.length_c   1.000
_cell.angle_alpha   90.00
_cell.angle_beta   90.00
_cell.angle_gamma   90.00
#
_symmetry.space_group_name_H-M   'P 1'
#
loop_
_entity.id
_entity.type
_entity.pdbx_description
1 polymer ?
#
loop_
_entity_poly.entity_id
_entity_poly.type
_entity_poly.pdbx_seq_one_letter_code
_entity_poly.pdbx_strand_id
1 'polypeptide(L)'
;MMESRLFTAALAAVFFCAPACAQLRPMSDDDLSRTRGQGLLAVSNSTLGGFDFTRIALDADVQLNASLRNIRLGDYRFPTREGTGADIDMPLLQFGQNGSKVSITNPYFEVVYRNTGDATAPREVIGMRMGFDSISGDVGLKLNSVSGSLLVNGVDANGQPTTIDSHTDAGGGKRWDGAASLVGVHAGDASGPSRDFWISVLKTGVQFQAPSGTTQLPDMAQQGVWLNWRDKLAQLPAIAPAMPVAGH
;
A
#
# COMPACT_ATOMS: atom_id res chain seq x y z
N MET A 1 63.48 39.08 6.13
CA MET A 1 63.04 39.20 4.71
C MET A 1 62.67 37.84 4.09
N MET A 2 62.27 36.83 4.88
CA MET A 2 62.01 35.46 4.41
C MET A 2 60.58 34.98 4.68
N GLU A 3 59.82 35.66 5.56
CA GLU A 3 58.44 35.27 5.90
C GLU A 3 57.39 35.83 4.93
N SER A 4 57.64 36.97 4.28
CA SER A 4 56.72 37.55 3.30
C SER A 4 56.66 36.79 1.97
N ARG A 5 57.63 35.91 1.68
CA ARG A 5 57.66 35.12 0.43
C ARG A 5 56.88 33.80 0.52
N LEU A 6 56.73 33.26 1.73
CA LEU A 6 55.97 32.03 1.98
C LEU A 6 54.46 32.28 1.93
N PHE A 7 54.00 33.47 2.34
CA PHE A 7 52.58 33.83 2.33
C PHE A 7 52.02 34.06 0.92
N THR A 8 52.82 34.65 0.02
CA THR A 8 52.41 34.87 -1.38
C THR A 8 52.34 33.56 -2.18
N ALA A 9 53.18 32.58 -1.85
CA ALA A 9 53.14 31.25 -2.48
C ALA A 9 51.91 30.43 -2.05
N ALA A 10 51.46 30.58 -0.80
CA ALA A 10 50.26 29.90 -0.30
C ALA A 10 48.96 30.47 -0.91
N LEU A 11 48.90 31.77 -1.21
CA LEU A 11 47.71 32.40 -1.79
C LEU A 11 47.51 32.02 -3.28
N ALA A 12 48.59 31.77 -4.02
CA ALA A 12 48.51 31.32 -5.41
C ALA A 12 48.01 29.86 -5.56
N ALA A 13 48.17 29.03 -4.52
CA ALA A 13 47.74 27.63 -4.53
C ALA A 13 46.22 27.46 -4.35
N VAL A 14 45.52 28.43 -3.76
CA VAL A 14 44.07 28.37 -3.53
C VAL A 14 43.25 28.71 -4.79
N PHE A 15 43.84 29.41 -5.76
CA PHE A 15 43.16 29.83 -6.99
C PHE A 15 43.17 28.80 -8.14
N PHE A 16 43.81 27.64 -7.96
CA PHE A 16 43.81 26.53 -8.94
C PHE A 16 42.80 25.42 -8.63
N CYS A 17 41.73 25.73 -7.87
CA CYS A 17 40.60 24.82 -7.69
C CYS A 17 39.86 24.69 -9.04
N ALA A 18 40.23 23.69 -9.83
CA ALA A 18 39.54 23.34 -11.07
C ALA A 18 38.04 23.14 -10.78
N PRO A 19 37.11 23.62 -11.65
CA PRO A 19 35.72 23.24 -11.53
C PRO A 19 35.62 21.72 -11.55
N ALA A 20 35.11 21.12 -10.48
CA ALA A 20 34.76 19.73 -10.44
C ALA A 20 33.58 19.52 -11.41
N CYS A 21 33.90 19.30 -12.68
CA CYS A 21 32.96 18.84 -13.67
C CYS A 21 32.60 17.39 -13.32
N ALA A 22 31.58 17.19 -12.48
CA ALA A 22 31.00 15.89 -12.22
C ALA A 22 30.26 15.44 -13.49
N GLN A 23 30.99 14.79 -14.40
CA GLN A 23 30.41 14.17 -15.57
C GLN A 23 29.81 12.83 -15.14
N LEU A 24 28.50 12.65 -15.36
CA LEU A 24 27.83 11.36 -15.19
C LEU A 24 28.48 10.37 -16.17
N ARG A 25 29.28 9.44 -15.65
CA ARG A 25 29.88 8.37 -16.43
C ARG A 25 29.02 7.12 -16.29
N PRO A 26 28.62 6.48 -17.41
CA PRO A 26 27.96 5.18 -17.36
C PRO A 26 28.85 4.19 -16.58
N MET A 27 28.28 3.54 -15.58
CA MET A 27 28.96 2.47 -14.84
C MET A 27 28.94 1.19 -15.67
N SER A 28 30.06 0.46 -15.70
CA SER A 28 30.14 -0.85 -16.36
C SER A 28 29.39 -1.91 -15.56
N ASP A 29 29.01 -3.03 -16.18
CA ASP A 29 28.34 -4.14 -15.51
C ASP A 29 29.18 -4.75 -14.37
N ASP A 30 30.51 -4.71 -14.51
CA ASP A 30 31.44 -5.13 -13.45
C ASP A 30 31.47 -4.14 -12.28
N ASP A 31 31.38 -2.84 -12.55
CA ASP A 31 31.27 -1.81 -11.51
C ASP A 31 29.90 -1.82 -10.84
N LEU A 32 28.82 -2.11 -11.60
CA LEU A 32 27.48 -2.34 -11.07
C LEU A 32 27.43 -3.59 -10.18
N SER A 33 28.07 -4.68 -10.58
CA SER A 33 28.19 -5.93 -9.81
C SER A 33 28.92 -5.72 -8.47
N ARG A 34 29.93 -4.86 -8.46
CA ARG A 34 30.71 -4.51 -7.25
C ARG A 34 30.04 -3.45 -6.39
N THR A 35 29.13 -2.68 -6.96
CA THR A 35 28.35 -1.67 -6.24
C THR A 35 27.14 -2.33 -5.61
N ARG A 36 27.31 -2.83 -4.39
CA ARG A 36 26.18 -3.23 -3.54
C ARG A 36 25.65 -1.99 -2.83
N GLY A 37 24.64 -1.35 -3.41
CA GLY A 37 23.78 -0.48 -2.60
C GLY A 37 23.15 -1.34 -1.51
N GLN A 38 23.36 -1.00 -0.24
CA GLN A 38 22.67 -1.64 0.89
C GLN A 38 21.20 -1.19 0.93
N GLY A 39 20.46 -1.48 -0.14
CA GLY A 39 19.00 -1.48 -0.10
C GLY A 39 18.58 -2.72 0.67
N LEU A 40 18.11 -2.54 1.90
CA LEU A 40 17.65 -3.63 2.77
C LEU A 40 16.31 -4.15 2.25
N LEU A 41 16.37 -5.04 1.25
CA LEU A 41 15.22 -5.80 0.79
C LEU A 41 15.17 -7.12 1.56
N ALA A 42 14.13 -7.31 2.37
CA ALA A 42 13.90 -8.58 3.06
C ALA A 42 13.10 -9.51 2.15
N VAL A 43 13.68 -10.66 1.80
CA VAL A 43 13.00 -11.68 1.00
C VAL A 43 12.62 -12.84 1.91
N SER A 44 11.34 -13.24 1.87
CA SER A 44 10.85 -14.42 2.60
C SER A 44 9.98 -15.28 1.71
N ASN A 45 10.04 -16.59 1.93
CA ASN A 45 9.21 -17.56 1.23
C ASN A 45 8.30 -18.28 2.21
N SER A 46 7.07 -18.54 1.81
CA SER A 46 6.13 -19.35 2.59
C SER A 46 5.24 -20.20 1.67
N THR A 47 4.54 -21.16 2.25
CA THR A 47 3.59 -22.03 1.53
C THR A 47 2.29 -22.10 2.31
N LEU A 48 1.16 -21.99 1.61
CA LEU A 48 -0.19 -22.12 2.19
C LEU A 48 -1.19 -22.52 1.12
N GLY A 49 -2.10 -23.44 1.44
CA GLY A 49 -3.25 -23.74 0.57
C GLY A 49 -2.88 -24.22 -0.83
N GLY A 50 -1.73 -24.88 -1.01
CA GLY A 50 -1.24 -25.32 -2.33
C GLY A 50 -0.60 -24.22 -3.17
N PHE A 51 -0.25 -23.08 -2.56
CA PHE A 51 0.49 -22.00 -3.18
C PHE A 51 1.81 -21.73 -2.47
N ASP A 52 2.81 -21.33 -3.24
CA ASP A 52 4.07 -20.80 -2.73
C ASP A 52 4.05 -19.27 -2.87
N PHE A 53 4.61 -18.58 -1.87
CA PHE A 53 4.62 -17.12 -1.79
C PHE A 53 6.06 -16.66 -1.68
N THR A 54 6.43 -15.66 -2.48
CA THR A 54 7.70 -14.94 -2.34
C THR A 54 7.40 -13.49 -2.02
N ARG A 55 7.69 -13.07 -0.79
CA ARG A 55 7.53 -11.70 -0.32
C ARG A 55 8.86 -10.96 -0.40
N ILE A 56 8.83 -9.76 -0.95
CA ILE A 56 9.93 -8.79 -0.98
C ILE A 56 9.45 -7.56 -0.23
N ALA A 57 10.03 -7.30 0.93
CA ALA A 57 9.69 -6.17 1.78
C ALA A 57 10.82 -5.13 1.78
N LEU A 58 10.45 -3.85 1.89
CA LEU A 58 11.40 -2.73 1.76
C LEU A 58 12.10 -2.36 3.08
N ASP A 59 11.71 -2.99 4.20
CA ASP A 59 12.19 -2.71 5.57
C ASP A 59 12.29 -1.20 5.87
N ALA A 60 11.21 -0.50 5.55
CA ALA A 60 11.15 0.95 5.59
C ALA A 60 9.92 1.44 6.35
N ASP A 61 10.10 2.51 7.12
CA ASP A 61 9.01 3.32 7.67
C ASP A 61 8.74 4.52 6.77
N VAL A 62 7.50 4.61 6.29
CA VAL A 62 7.05 5.62 5.34
C VAL A 62 6.00 6.49 6.00
N GLN A 63 6.21 7.80 6.00
CA GLN A 63 5.15 8.76 6.31
C GLN A 63 4.60 9.33 5.00
N LEU A 64 3.33 9.08 4.74
CA LEU A 64 2.68 9.40 3.47
C LEU A 64 1.61 10.48 3.66
N ASN A 65 1.70 11.53 2.87
CA ASN A 65 0.58 12.42 2.57
C ASN A 65 0.44 12.46 1.06
N ALA A 66 -0.56 11.77 0.55
CA ALA A 66 -0.75 11.59 -0.88
C ALA A 66 -2.23 11.38 -1.20
N SER A 67 -2.65 11.87 -2.36
CA SER A 67 -4.00 11.65 -2.88
C SER A 67 -3.92 10.98 -4.24
N LEU A 68 -4.56 9.83 -4.36
CA LEU A 68 -4.78 9.13 -5.61
C LEU A 68 -6.25 9.31 -5.98
N ARG A 69 -6.50 9.56 -7.27
CA ARG A 69 -7.84 9.83 -7.80
C ARG A 69 -8.12 8.90 -8.95
N ASN A 70 -9.40 8.56 -9.11
CA ASN A 70 -9.91 7.80 -10.24
C ASN A 70 -9.21 6.45 -10.41
N ILE A 71 -9.00 5.73 -9.30
CA ILE A 71 -8.45 4.37 -9.33
C ILE A 71 -9.54 3.44 -9.87
N ARG A 72 -9.29 2.82 -11.02
CA ARG A 72 -10.17 1.82 -11.62
C ARG A 72 -9.35 0.60 -12.01
N LEU A 73 -9.56 -0.53 -11.32
CA LEU A 73 -8.76 -1.75 -11.46
C LEU A 73 -9.66 -2.97 -11.67
N GLY A 74 -9.28 -3.85 -12.60
CA GLY A 74 -10.05 -5.06 -12.91
C GLY A 74 -11.38 -4.73 -13.58
N ASP A 75 -11.36 -3.90 -14.62
CA ASP A 75 -12.54 -3.62 -15.43
C ASP A 75 -12.83 -4.80 -16.36
N TYR A 76 -14.04 -5.33 -16.30
CA TYR A 76 -14.53 -6.36 -17.19
C TYR A 76 -16.05 -6.35 -17.25
N ARG A 77 -16.55 -6.80 -18.40
CA ARG A 77 -17.97 -6.93 -18.69
C ARG A 77 -18.54 -8.17 -17.98
N PHE A 78 -19.55 -7.97 -17.13
CA PHE A 78 -20.24 -9.04 -16.42
C PHE A 78 -21.76 -8.87 -16.59
N PRO A 79 -22.46 -9.79 -17.30
CA PRO A 79 -23.87 -9.65 -17.68
C PRO A 79 -24.86 -9.31 -16.56
N THR A 80 -24.57 -9.74 -15.33
CA THR A 80 -25.44 -9.53 -14.17
C THR A 80 -25.16 -8.21 -13.45
N ARG A 81 -24.06 -7.52 -13.78
CA ARG A 81 -23.62 -6.23 -13.22
C ARG A 81 -22.99 -5.37 -14.33
N GLU A 82 -23.65 -5.33 -15.50
CA GLU A 82 -23.14 -4.76 -16.75
C GLU A 82 -22.76 -3.28 -16.63
N GLY A 83 -21.55 -2.96 -17.12
CA GLY A 83 -21.24 -1.64 -17.69
C GLY A 83 -20.82 -0.53 -16.74
N THR A 84 -20.86 -0.70 -15.41
CA THR A 84 -20.65 0.44 -14.49
C THR A 84 -19.47 0.31 -13.51
N GLY A 85 -18.88 -0.87 -13.32
CA GLY A 85 -17.85 -1.04 -12.27
C GLY A 85 -16.58 -1.72 -12.74
N ALA A 86 -15.53 -1.56 -11.95
CA ALA A 86 -14.36 -2.42 -11.97
C ALA A 86 -14.31 -3.21 -10.65
N ASP A 87 -13.43 -4.20 -10.52
CA ASP A 87 -13.23 -4.87 -9.24
C ASP A 87 -12.92 -3.85 -8.14
N ILE A 88 -12.12 -2.82 -8.41
CA ILE A 88 -11.99 -1.65 -7.54
C ILE A 88 -12.30 -0.40 -8.37
N ASP A 89 -13.34 0.34 -7.98
CA ASP A 89 -13.62 1.68 -8.47
C ASP A 89 -13.62 2.66 -7.27
N MET A 90 -12.52 3.40 -7.16
CA MET A 90 -12.23 4.29 -6.05
C MET A 90 -11.91 5.69 -6.58
N PRO A 91 -12.92 6.57 -6.67
CA PRO A 91 -12.71 7.97 -7.06
C PRO A 91 -11.69 8.73 -6.21
N LEU A 92 -11.53 8.36 -4.93
CA LEU A 92 -10.56 8.99 -4.02
C LEU A 92 -9.96 7.98 -3.05
N LEU A 93 -8.64 7.92 -3.02
CA LEU A 93 -7.83 7.36 -1.94
C LEU A 93 -6.90 8.47 -1.45
N GLN A 94 -7.06 8.90 -0.21
CA GLN A 94 -6.26 9.98 0.35
C GLN A 94 -5.58 9.52 1.64
N PHE A 95 -4.26 9.41 1.61
CA PHE A 95 -3.46 9.21 2.81
C PHE A 95 -3.21 10.56 3.48
N GLY A 96 -3.69 10.70 4.71
CA GLY A 96 -3.54 11.91 5.49
C GLY A 96 -4.56 12.97 5.12
N GLN A 97 -5.17 13.59 6.13
CA GLN A 97 -6.14 14.66 5.96
C GLN A 97 -5.60 15.96 6.58
N ASN A 98 -5.88 17.10 5.91
CA ASN A 98 -5.56 18.44 6.41
C ASN A 98 -4.08 18.64 6.78
N GLY A 99 -3.16 18.07 5.98
CA GLY A 99 -1.72 18.15 6.22
C GLY A 99 -1.13 17.05 7.11
N SER A 100 -1.98 16.24 7.76
CA SER A 100 -1.54 15.06 8.51
C SER A 100 -0.92 14.01 7.59
N LYS A 101 -0.10 13.12 8.15
CA LYS A 101 0.52 12.01 7.43
C LYS A 101 0.01 10.69 8.00
N VAL A 102 -0.06 9.68 7.14
CA VAL A 102 -0.29 8.29 7.52
C VAL A 102 1.05 7.60 7.65
N SER A 103 1.22 6.84 8.72
CA SER A 103 2.42 6.03 8.94
C SER A 103 2.20 4.63 8.35
N ILE A 104 3.13 4.18 7.52
CA ILE A 104 3.13 2.87 6.87
C ILE A 104 4.47 2.20 7.19
N THR A 105 4.44 0.99 7.71
CA THR A 105 5.66 0.23 8.04
C THR A 105 5.82 -0.98 7.14
N ASN A 106 7.05 -1.19 6.69
CA ASN A 106 7.50 -2.33 5.91
C ASN A 106 6.60 -2.64 4.69
N PRO A 107 6.48 -1.71 3.73
CA PRO A 107 5.76 -1.98 2.49
C PRO A 107 6.39 -3.15 1.75
N TYR A 108 5.56 -3.99 1.13
CA TYR A 108 6.00 -5.20 0.46
C TYR A 108 5.22 -5.48 -0.83
N PHE A 109 5.86 -6.27 -1.68
CA PHE A 109 5.21 -7.02 -2.76
C PHE A 109 5.34 -8.51 -2.47
N GLU A 110 4.31 -9.29 -2.78
CA GLU A 110 4.31 -10.74 -2.60
C GLU A 110 3.74 -11.41 -3.84
N VAL A 111 4.56 -12.23 -4.50
CA VAL A 111 4.17 -12.99 -5.69
C VAL A 111 3.70 -14.38 -5.26
N VAL A 112 2.63 -14.84 -5.89
CA VAL A 112 2.00 -16.14 -5.60
C VAL A 112 2.22 -17.07 -6.78
N TYR A 113 2.66 -18.28 -6.48
CA TYR A 113 2.91 -19.34 -7.44
C TYR A 113 2.07 -20.57 -7.11
N ARG A 114 1.65 -21.30 -8.15
CA ARG A 114 1.09 -22.64 -7.95
C ARG A 114 2.18 -23.54 -7.39
N ASN A 115 1.91 -24.20 -6.28
CA ASN A 115 2.79 -25.25 -5.79
C ASN A 115 2.54 -26.52 -6.60
N THR A 116 3.55 -26.95 -7.35
CA THR A 116 3.50 -28.13 -8.23
C THR A 116 3.94 -29.41 -7.53
N GLY A 117 4.48 -29.33 -6.29
CA GLY A 117 5.12 -30.45 -5.59
C GLY A 117 6.39 -30.98 -6.25
N ASP A 118 6.74 -30.46 -7.43
CA ASP A 118 7.84 -30.91 -8.28
C ASP A 118 8.76 -29.73 -8.56
N ALA A 119 10.00 -29.83 -8.08
CA ALA A 119 11.03 -28.81 -8.24
C ALA A 119 11.51 -28.65 -9.70
N THR A 120 11.18 -29.59 -10.59
CA THR A 120 11.56 -29.59 -12.01
C THR A 120 10.49 -29.01 -12.92
N ALA A 121 9.24 -28.89 -12.43
CA ALA A 121 8.15 -28.29 -13.18
C ALA A 121 8.20 -26.74 -13.10
N PRO A 122 7.98 -26.03 -14.22
CA PRO A 122 7.87 -24.58 -14.20
C PRO A 122 6.69 -24.16 -13.32
N ARG A 123 6.94 -23.24 -12.37
CA ARG A 123 5.92 -22.71 -11.47
C ARG A 123 5.05 -21.68 -12.20
N GLU A 124 3.75 -21.91 -12.20
CA GLU A 124 2.78 -20.94 -12.72
C GLU A 124 2.65 -19.76 -11.74
N VAL A 125 2.79 -18.53 -12.24
CA VAL A 125 2.43 -17.32 -11.48
C VAL A 125 0.91 -17.21 -11.42
N ILE A 126 0.38 -17.25 -10.21
CA ILE A 126 -1.06 -17.11 -9.93
C ILE A 126 -1.45 -15.65 -9.80
N GLY A 127 -0.54 -14.81 -9.30
CA GLY A 127 -0.77 -13.40 -9.15
C GLY A 127 0.20 -12.76 -8.17
N MET A 128 -0.18 -11.60 -7.66
CA MET A 128 0.62 -10.88 -6.68
C MET A 128 -0.26 -10.01 -5.79
N ARG A 129 0.27 -9.65 -4.62
CA ARG A 129 -0.27 -8.59 -3.78
C ARG A 129 0.78 -7.56 -3.41
N MET A 130 0.32 -6.36 -3.09
CA MET A 130 1.10 -5.33 -2.44
C MET A 130 0.39 -4.92 -1.15
N GLY A 131 1.18 -4.62 -0.12
CA GLY A 131 0.66 -4.23 1.18
C GLY A 131 1.76 -3.69 2.06
N PHE A 132 1.49 -3.66 3.35
CA PHE A 132 2.43 -3.24 4.37
C PHE A 132 2.12 -3.98 5.67
N ASP A 133 3.13 -4.14 6.53
CA ASP A 133 2.93 -4.84 7.80
C ASP A 133 2.05 -4.04 8.76
N SER A 134 2.08 -2.70 8.67
CA SER A 134 1.15 -1.89 9.42
C SER A 134 0.87 -0.52 8.81
N ILE A 135 -0.31 0.02 9.11
CA ILE A 135 -0.75 1.38 8.79
C ILE A 135 -1.43 2.02 10.00
N SER A 136 -1.13 3.30 10.23
CA SER A 136 -1.78 4.10 11.25
C SER A 136 -2.05 5.53 10.77
N GLY A 137 -3.28 5.99 11.02
CA GLY A 137 -3.72 7.35 10.70
C GLY A 137 -4.95 7.38 9.79
N ASP A 138 -5.34 8.59 9.42
CA ASP A 138 -6.58 8.85 8.70
C ASP A 138 -6.40 8.68 7.18
N VAL A 139 -7.24 7.84 6.59
CA VAL A 139 -7.31 7.58 5.16
C VAL A 139 -8.69 7.98 4.64
N GLY A 140 -8.74 9.00 3.81
CA GLY A 140 -9.94 9.40 3.08
C GLY A 140 -10.25 8.40 1.97
N LEU A 141 -11.51 7.98 1.85
CA LEU A 141 -11.96 6.98 0.89
C LEU A 141 -13.24 7.47 0.21
N LYS A 142 -13.33 7.26 -1.10
CA LYS A 142 -14.60 7.27 -1.82
C LYS A 142 -14.63 6.05 -2.71
N LEU A 143 -15.61 5.17 -2.49
CA LEU A 143 -15.71 3.88 -3.14
C LEU A 143 -17.04 3.81 -3.90
N ASN A 144 -16.98 3.54 -5.20
CA ASN A 144 -18.18 3.19 -5.98
C ASN A 144 -18.42 1.68 -5.94
N SER A 145 -17.35 0.89 -6.03
CA SER A 145 -17.38 -0.57 -5.87
C SER A 145 -16.04 -1.10 -5.39
N VAL A 146 -16.08 -2.14 -4.55
CA VAL A 146 -14.88 -2.84 -4.07
C VAL A 146 -15.10 -4.35 -4.11
N SER A 147 -14.18 -5.06 -4.75
CA SER A 147 -14.00 -6.49 -4.60
C SER A 147 -13.01 -6.68 -3.49
N GLY A 148 -13.47 -7.21 -2.37
CA GLY A 148 -12.62 -7.23 -1.20
C GLY A 148 -13.29 -7.72 0.05
N SER A 149 -12.46 -7.90 1.06
CA SER A 149 -12.88 -8.05 2.44
C SER A 149 -12.56 -6.77 3.21
N LEU A 150 -13.61 -5.99 3.46
CA LEU A 150 -13.56 -4.70 4.14
C LEU A 150 -14.48 -4.77 5.35
N LEU A 151 -13.95 -4.44 6.52
CA LEU A 151 -14.71 -4.33 7.77
C LEU A 151 -14.39 -3.00 8.42
N VAL A 152 -15.37 -2.09 8.49
CA VAL A 152 -15.23 -0.79 9.15
C VAL A 152 -16.28 -0.67 10.23
N ASN A 153 -15.85 -0.38 11.45
CA ASN A 153 -16.74 -0.11 12.57
C ASN A 153 -16.99 1.39 12.67
N GLY A 154 -18.19 1.78 13.06
CA GLY A 154 -18.57 3.18 13.20
C GLY A 154 -19.62 3.35 14.29
N VAL A 155 -20.13 4.58 14.37
CA VAL A 155 -21.31 4.90 15.16
C VAL A 155 -22.25 5.75 14.30
N ASP A 156 -23.56 5.54 14.43
CA ASP A 156 -24.56 6.37 13.79
C ASP A 156 -24.76 7.71 14.52
N ALA A 157 -25.67 8.54 14.00
CA ALA A 157 -25.99 9.85 14.58
C ALA A 157 -26.58 9.77 16.01
N ASN A 158 -27.06 8.59 16.43
CA ASN A 158 -27.61 8.34 17.76
C ASN A 158 -26.60 7.63 18.69
N GLY A 159 -25.34 7.48 18.24
CA GLY A 159 -24.28 6.81 18.98
C GLY A 159 -24.40 5.28 19.00
N GLN A 160 -25.25 4.68 18.17
CA GLN A 160 -25.35 3.23 18.05
C GLN A 160 -24.23 2.69 17.17
N PRO A 161 -23.59 1.55 17.52
CA PRO A 161 -22.58 0.94 16.68
C PRO A 161 -23.12 0.62 15.28
N THR A 162 -22.34 0.97 14.27
CA THR A 162 -22.59 0.59 12.88
C THR A 162 -21.40 -0.20 12.35
N THR A 163 -21.65 -1.07 11.38
CA THR A 163 -20.61 -1.86 10.74
C THR A 163 -20.85 -1.90 9.24
N ILE A 164 -19.80 -1.58 8.50
CA ILE A 164 -19.69 -1.73 7.05
C ILE A 164 -18.86 -2.99 6.83
N ASP A 165 -19.50 -4.11 6.48
CA ASP A 165 -18.81 -5.40 6.29
C ASP A 165 -19.15 -6.03 4.93
N SER A 166 -18.16 -6.09 4.05
CA SER A 166 -18.31 -6.73 2.73
C SER A 166 -18.39 -8.25 2.78
N HIS A 167 -17.95 -8.89 3.88
CA HIS A 167 -18.01 -10.34 4.04
C HIS A 167 -19.45 -10.87 4.06
N THR A 168 -20.39 -10.03 4.53
CA THR A 168 -21.82 -10.36 4.63
C THR A 168 -22.55 -10.24 3.29
N ASP A 169 -21.88 -9.74 2.24
CA ASP A 169 -22.45 -9.66 0.90
C ASP A 169 -22.70 -11.06 0.31
N ALA A 170 -23.78 -11.22 -0.44
CA ALA A 170 -24.12 -12.48 -1.10
C ALA A 170 -23.08 -12.91 -2.16
N GLY A 171 -22.30 -11.97 -2.69
CA GLY A 171 -21.15 -12.23 -3.58
C GLY A 171 -19.85 -12.50 -2.82
N GLY A 172 -19.90 -12.63 -1.49
CA GLY A 172 -18.74 -12.83 -0.62
C GLY A 172 -17.71 -11.71 -0.76
N GLY A 173 -18.17 -10.47 -0.92
CA GLY A 173 -17.34 -9.28 -1.10
C GLY A 173 -16.93 -8.99 -2.54
N LYS A 174 -17.33 -9.80 -3.53
CA LYS A 174 -17.02 -9.55 -4.94
C LYS A 174 -17.85 -8.38 -5.49
N ARG A 175 -17.18 -7.33 -5.98
CA ARG A 175 -17.79 -6.10 -6.55
C ARG A 175 -18.91 -5.55 -5.68
N TRP A 176 -18.64 -5.43 -4.39
CA TRP A 176 -19.57 -4.93 -3.39
C TRP A 176 -19.73 -3.40 -3.50
N ASP A 177 -20.96 -2.92 -3.48
CA ASP A 177 -21.38 -1.51 -3.58
C ASP A 177 -21.77 -0.89 -2.23
N GLY A 178 -21.86 -1.70 -1.17
CA GLY A 178 -22.23 -1.25 0.18
C GLY A 178 -21.23 -0.30 0.86
N ALA A 179 -20.06 -0.07 0.26
CA ALA A 179 -19.06 0.88 0.75
C ALA A 179 -19.30 2.33 0.28
N ALA A 180 -20.37 2.62 -0.47
CA ALA A 180 -20.63 3.95 -1.04
C ALA A 180 -20.83 5.06 0.02
N SER A 181 -21.24 4.71 1.23
CA SER A 181 -21.39 5.64 2.36
C SER A 181 -20.07 5.92 3.10
N LEU A 182 -19.00 5.17 2.79
CA LEU A 182 -17.70 5.34 3.42
C LEU A 182 -16.99 6.56 2.81
N VAL A 183 -16.66 7.52 3.67
CA VAL A 183 -15.93 8.76 3.33
C VAL A 183 -14.45 8.70 3.74
N GLY A 184 -14.10 7.74 4.57
CA GLY A 184 -12.76 7.56 5.12
C GLY A 184 -12.77 6.69 6.36
N VAL A 185 -11.58 6.26 6.74
CA VAL A 185 -11.31 5.42 7.91
C VAL A 185 -10.13 5.94 8.70
N HIS A 186 -10.21 5.81 10.01
CA HIS A 186 -9.05 5.81 10.88
C HIS A 186 -8.50 4.38 10.91
N ALA A 187 -7.22 4.24 10.55
CA ALA A 187 -6.53 2.96 10.58
C ALA A 187 -5.74 2.81 11.87
N GLY A 188 -5.96 1.71 12.59
CA GLY A 188 -5.42 1.45 13.91
C GLY A 188 -6.38 1.85 15.04
N ASP A 189 -5.99 1.52 16.26
CA ASP A 189 -6.72 1.85 17.48
C ASP A 189 -5.75 1.95 18.68
N ALA A 190 -6.29 2.02 19.89
CA ALA A 190 -5.49 2.08 21.12
C ALA A 190 -4.57 0.86 21.33
N SER A 191 -4.86 -0.28 20.68
CA SER A 191 -4.03 -1.50 20.72
C SER A 191 -2.96 -1.53 19.62
N GLY A 192 -2.85 -0.49 18.80
CA GLY A 192 -1.81 -0.31 17.80
C GLY A 192 -2.33 -0.17 16.36
N PRO A 193 -1.44 -0.17 15.36
CA PRO A 193 -1.80 0.04 13.96
C PRO A 193 -2.65 -1.11 13.40
N SER A 194 -3.34 -0.84 12.29
CA SER A 194 -3.98 -1.84 11.45
C SER A 194 -2.92 -2.61 10.67
N ARG A 195 -3.06 -3.93 10.52
CA ARG A 195 -1.98 -4.81 10.02
C ARG A 195 -2.31 -5.60 8.76
N ASP A 196 -3.54 -5.51 8.27
CA ASP A 196 -4.03 -6.43 7.24
C ASP A 196 -4.38 -5.77 5.90
N PHE A 197 -3.95 -4.52 5.67
CA PHE A 197 -4.18 -3.89 4.38
C PHE A 197 -3.32 -4.51 3.28
N TRP A 198 -3.95 -4.92 2.19
CA TRP A 198 -3.28 -5.23 0.93
C TRP A 198 -4.25 -5.20 -0.24
N ILE A 199 -3.70 -5.03 -1.44
CA ILE A 199 -4.41 -5.17 -2.71
C ILE A 199 -3.70 -6.26 -3.52
N SER A 200 -4.48 -7.14 -4.14
CA SER A 200 -3.98 -8.24 -4.96
C SER A 200 -4.60 -8.27 -6.34
N VAL A 201 -3.89 -8.90 -7.28
CA VAL A 201 -4.37 -9.24 -8.61
C VAL A 201 -4.11 -10.73 -8.82
N LEU A 202 -5.17 -11.52 -9.04
CA LEU A 202 -5.10 -12.98 -8.98
C LEU A 202 -5.82 -13.64 -10.15
N LYS A 203 -5.24 -14.72 -10.65
CA LYS A 203 -5.83 -15.62 -11.65
C LYS A 203 -6.84 -16.59 -11.05
N THR A 204 -6.73 -16.91 -9.76
CA THR A 204 -7.67 -17.79 -9.04
C THR A 204 -7.78 -17.36 -7.58
N GLY A 205 -8.65 -18.01 -6.81
CA GLY A 205 -8.76 -17.72 -5.38
C GLY A 205 -7.50 -18.12 -4.62
N VAL A 206 -7.04 -17.26 -3.70
CA VAL A 206 -5.83 -17.49 -2.90
C VAL A 206 -6.11 -17.18 -1.44
N GLN A 207 -5.79 -18.14 -0.57
CA GLN A 207 -5.73 -17.91 0.87
C GLN A 207 -4.36 -17.34 1.21
N PHE A 208 -4.32 -16.11 1.73
CA PHE A 208 -3.09 -15.49 2.20
C PHE A 208 -2.81 -15.83 3.65
N GLN A 209 -1.53 -15.75 4.03
CA GLN A 209 -1.07 -15.90 5.41
C GLN A 209 -1.68 -14.84 6.33
N ALA A 210 -1.81 -15.19 7.61
CA ALA A 210 -2.20 -14.25 8.65
C ALA A 210 -1.21 -13.07 8.71
N PRO A 211 -1.69 -11.84 8.93
CA PRO A 211 -0.83 -10.70 9.23
C PRO A 211 0.09 -10.98 10.42
N SER A 212 1.23 -10.30 10.44
CA SER A 212 2.18 -10.37 11.55
C SER A 212 1.49 -10.04 12.89
N GLY A 213 1.69 -10.90 13.89
CA GLY A 213 1.08 -10.72 15.22
C GLY A 213 -0.39 -11.12 15.33
N THR A 214 -0.96 -11.82 14.34
CA THR A 214 -2.22 -12.54 14.48
C THR A 214 -2.10 -13.97 13.95
N THR A 215 -2.99 -14.85 14.39
CA THR A 215 -3.18 -16.20 13.82
C THR A 215 -4.43 -16.29 12.96
N GLN A 216 -5.23 -15.22 12.91
CA GLN A 216 -6.45 -15.16 12.12
C GLN A 216 -6.07 -14.96 10.65
N LEU A 217 -6.42 -15.95 9.85
CA LEU A 217 -6.29 -15.84 8.40
C LEU A 217 -7.27 -14.77 7.88
N PRO A 218 -6.85 -13.95 6.91
CA PRO A 218 -7.78 -13.09 6.18
C PRO A 218 -8.78 -13.94 5.40
N ASP A 219 -9.87 -13.33 4.93
CA ASP A 219 -10.76 -14.00 4.00
C ASP A 219 -10.02 -14.40 2.72
N MET A 220 -10.44 -15.53 2.13
CA MET A 220 -9.86 -15.99 0.87
C MET A 220 -10.08 -14.95 -0.23
N ALA A 221 -9.00 -14.43 -0.79
CA ALA A 221 -9.06 -13.50 -1.91
C ALA A 221 -9.62 -14.21 -3.14
N GLN A 222 -10.56 -13.59 -3.84
CA GLN A 222 -11.13 -14.16 -5.06
C GLN A 222 -10.31 -13.77 -6.30
N GLN A 223 -10.55 -14.45 -7.42
CA GLN A 223 -9.97 -14.10 -8.73
C GLN A 223 -10.27 -12.64 -9.11
N GLY A 224 -9.33 -11.99 -9.80
CA GLY A 224 -9.42 -10.61 -10.23
C GLY A 224 -8.63 -9.69 -9.30
N VAL A 225 -9.08 -8.46 -9.13
CA VAL A 225 -8.51 -7.53 -8.16
C VAL A 225 -9.24 -7.69 -6.83
N TRP A 226 -8.51 -7.76 -5.73
CA TRP A 226 -9.05 -7.94 -4.39
C TRP A 226 -8.37 -7.03 -3.38
N LEU A 227 -9.15 -6.30 -2.59
CA LEU A 227 -8.68 -5.50 -1.47
C LEU A 227 -9.00 -6.22 -0.15
N ASN A 228 -8.07 -6.27 0.79
CA ASN A 228 -8.34 -6.68 2.15
C ASN A 228 -8.00 -5.54 3.09
N TRP A 229 -8.90 -5.23 4.03
CA TRP A 229 -8.66 -4.32 5.14
C TRP A 229 -9.77 -4.50 6.19
N ARG A 230 -9.51 -5.28 7.23
CA ARG A 230 -10.49 -5.58 8.29
C ARG A 230 -9.97 -5.29 9.69
N ASP A 231 -8.65 -5.26 9.87
CA ASP A 231 -8.02 -5.06 11.18
C ASP A 231 -8.12 -3.58 11.55
N LYS A 232 -8.81 -3.29 12.65
CA LYS A 232 -8.79 -1.99 13.33
C LYS A 232 -9.12 -0.80 12.43
N LEU A 233 -10.30 -0.85 11.82
CA LEU A 233 -10.84 0.26 11.06
C LEU A 233 -12.02 0.90 11.79
N ALA A 234 -11.92 2.20 12.00
CA ALA A 234 -13.02 3.02 12.46
C ALA A 234 -13.44 4.01 11.35
N GLN A 235 -14.73 4.18 11.13
CA GLN A 235 -15.26 5.13 10.16
C GLN A 235 -14.94 6.56 10.62
N LEU A 236 -14.39 7.37 9.71
CA LEU A 236 -14.30 8.81 9.96
C LEU A 236 -15.68 9.44 9.79
N PRO A 237 -16.09 10.36 10.68
CA PRO A 237 -17.34 11.07 10.52
C PRO A 237 -17.34 11.81 9.17
N ALA A 238 -18.49 11.83 8.50
CA ALA A 238 -18.69 12.68 7.33
C ALA A 238 -18.37 14.13 7.72
N ILE A 239 -17.37 14.72 7.09
CA ILE A 239 -17.09 16.14 7.26
C ILE A 239 -18.32 16.88 6.74
N ALA A 240 -19.07 17.50 7.64
CA ALA A 240 -20.07 18.48 7.24
C ALA A 240 -19.36 19.52 6.36
N PRO A 241 -19.89 19.89 5.18
CA PRO A 241 -19.30 20.97 4.40
C PRO A 241 -19.16 22.17 5.33
N ALA A 242 -17.96 22.77 5.35
CA ALA A 242 -17.69 23.93 6.18
C ALA A 242 -18.82 24.93 5.98
N MET A 243 -19.59 25.20 7.05
CA MET A 243 -20.63 26.21 7.01
C MET A 243 -19.96 27.49 6.50
N PRO A 244 -20.50 28.16 5.46
CA PRO A 244 -19.94 29.43 5.03
C PRO A 244 -19.93 30.35 6.26
N VAL A 245 -18.75 30.85 6.59
CA VAL A 245 -18.60 31.89 7.62
C VAL A 245 -19.54 33.01 7.22
N ALA A 246 -20.59 33.22 8.00
CA ALA A 246 -21.48 34.35 7.81
C ALA A 246 -20.62 35.61 7.98
N GLY A 247 -20.34 36.28 6.86
CA GLY A 247 -19.66 37.56 6.88
C GLY A 247 -20.50 38.55 7.68
N HIS A 248 -19.87 39.18 8.67
CA HIS A 248 -20.34 40.42 9.28
C HIS A 248 -20.02 41.60 8.35
#